data_AF-A0A920S1S8-F1
#
_entry.id   AF-A0A920S1S8-F1
#
_cell.length_a   1.000
_cell.length_b   1.000
_cell.length_c   1.000
_cell.angle_alpha   90.00
_cell.angle_beta   90.00
_cell.angle_gamma   90.00
#
_symmetry.space_group_name_H-M   'P 1'
#
loop_
_entity.id
_entity.type
_entity.pdbx_description
1 polymer ?
#
loop_
_entity_poly.entity_id
_entity_poly.type
_entity_poly.pdbx_seq_one_letter_code
_entity_poly.pdbx_strand_id
1 'polypeptide(L)' 'MSTFPINEVFEMVFNGSGECANVDWSFLSLTMPAWVIICSLFMIAYAIWINYGPES' A
#
# COMPACT_ATOMS: atom_id res chain seq x y z
N MET A 1 13.60 15.74 -26.33
CA MET A 1 13.77 14.98 -25.07
C MET A 1 12.56 15.26 -24.21
N SER A 2 11.46 14.56 -24.48
CA SER A 2 10.20 14.67 -23.76
C SER A 2 10.37 13.93 -22.43
N THR A 3 10.70 14.69 -21.40
CA THR A 3 10.65 14.27 -20.00
C THR A 3 9.33 13.55 -19.77
N PHE A 4 9.38 12.26 -19.42
CA PHE A 4 8.22 11.53 -18.95
C PHE A 4 7.54 12.41 -17.90
N PRO A 5 6.30 12.88 -18.15
CA PRO A 5 5.72 13.96 -17.39
C PRO A 5 5.32 13.39 -16.04
N ILE A 6 6.29 13.34 -15.13
CA ILE A 6 6.11 12.95 -13.74
C ILE A 6 4.92 13.71 -13.16
N ASN A 7 4.71 14.97 -13.57
CA ASN A 7 3.56 15.77 -13.17
C ASN A 7 2.22 15.18 -13.62
N GLU A 8 2.10 14.70 -14.86
CA GLU A 8 0.88 14.06 -15.37
C GLU A 8 0.65 12.69 -14.70
N VAL A 9 1.73 11.95 -14.41
CA VAL A 9 1.64 10.68 -13.67
C VAL A 9 1.18 10.93 -12.23
N PHE A 10 1.70 11.95 -11.56
CA PHE A 10 1.22 12.36 -10.24
C PHE A 10 -0.25 12.77 -10.29
N GLU A 11 -0.66 13.58 -11.27
CA GLU A 11 -2.05 14.00 -11.44
C GLU A 11 -2.98 12.81 -11.69
N MET A 12 -2.55 11.82 -12.48
CA MET A 12 -3.30 10.60 -12.77
C MET A 12 -3.41 9.68 -11.55
N VAL A 13 -2.34 9.55 -10.76
CA VAL A 13 -2.34 8.77 -9.51
C VAL A 13 -3.23 9.42 -8.46
N PHE A 14 -3.20 10.74 -8.32
CA PHE A 14 -4.05 11.49 -7.38
C PHE A 14 -5.50 11.60 -7.83
N ASN A 15 -5.77 11.66 -9.14
CA ASN A 15 -7.15 11.61 -9.64
C ASN A 15 -7.80 10.25 -9.38
N GLY A 16 -7.01 9.18 -9.33
CA GLY A 16 -7.48 7.83 -9.06
C GLY A 16 -8.44 7.33 -10.14
N SER A 17 -8.30 6.09 -10.57
CA SER A 17 -9.44 5.45 -11.23
C SER A 17 -10.56 5.45 -10.18
N GLY A 18 -11.69 6.11 -10.44
CA GLY A 18 -12.80 6.32 -9.49
C GLY A 18 -13.52 5.05 -9.03
N GLU A 19 -12.83 3.91 -8.96
CA GLU A 19 -13.27 2.61 -8.47
C GLU A 19 -13.14 2.52 -6.94
N CYS A 20 -13.43 3.61 -6.21
CA CYS A 20 -13.41 3.62 -4.74
C CYS A 20 -14.43 2.64 -4.12
N ALA A 21 -15.32 2.06 -4.93
CA ALA A 21 -16.36 1.13 -4.51
C ALA A 21 -16.33 -0.22 -5.22
N ASN A 22 -15.43 -0.44 -6.19
CA ASN A 22 -15.37 -1.70 -6.91
C ASN A 22 -14.21 -2.53 -6.38
N VAL A 23 -14.54 -3.65 -5.73
CA VAL A 23 -13.52 -4.61 -5.33
C VAL A 23 -13.16 -5.43 -6.58
N ASP A 24 -12.35 -4.84 -7.47
CA ASP A 24 -11.92 -5.48 -8.73
C ASP A 24 -11.18 -6.80 -8.49
N TRP A 25 -10.65 -7.03 -7.28
CA TRP A 25 -9.96 -8.26 -6.92
C TRP A 25 -10.16 -8.61 -5.44
N SER A 26 -11.16 -9.46 -5.17
CA SER A 26 -11.35 -10.15 -3.89
C SER A 26 -10.64 -11.51 -3.92
N PHE A 27 -9.30 -11.53 -3.90
CA PHE A 27 -8.61 -12.81 -3.71
C PHE A 27 -8.79 -13.21 -2.23
N LEU A 28 -9.48 -14.32 -1.98
CA LEU A 28 -9.70 -14.84 -0.63
C LEU A 28 -10.62 -13.98 0.28
N SER A 29 -11.66 -13.34 -0.28
CA SER A 29 -12.65 -12.53 0.47
C SER A 29 -12.09 -11.28 1.20
N LEU A 30 -10.81 -10.94 0.98
CA LEU A 30 -10.18 -9.73 1.49
C LEU A 30 -9.88 -8.78 0.33
N THR A 31 -10.19 -7.50 0.52
CA THR A 31 -9.94 -6.44 -0.46
C THR A 31 -8.44 -6.14 -0.56
N MET A 32 -7.99 -5.62 -1.71
CA MET A 32 -6.62 -5.07 -1.90
C MET A 32 -6.15 -4.20 -0.70
N PRO A 33 -6.96 -3.24 -0.18
CA PRO A 33 -6.59 -2.48 1.01
C PRO A 33 -6.43 -3.33 2.29
N ALA A 34 -7.26 -4.37 2.49
CA ALA A 34 -7.18 -5.22 3.67
C ALA A 34 -5.85 -6.01 3.74
N TRP A 35 -5.37 -6.51 2.59
CA TRP A 35 -4.08 -7.22 2.54
C TRP A 35 -2.89 -6.30 2.81
N VAL A 36 -2.94 -5.05 2.32
CA VAL A 36 -1.92 -4.03 2.60
C VAL A 36 -1.84 -3.73 4.11
N ILE A 37 -2.99 -3.64 4.80
CA ILE A 37 -3.04 -3.41 6.25
C ILE A 37 -2.39 -4.58 7.01
N ILE A 38 -2.66 -5.83 6.61
CA ILE A 38 -2.04 -7.02 7.23
C ILE A 38 -0.52 -6.97 7.11
N CYS A 39 0.00 -6.72 5.91
CA CYS A 39 1.44 -6.62 5.67
C CYS A 39 2.07 -5.46 6.45
N SER A 40 1.39 -4.31 6.52
CA SER A 40 1.84 -3.16 7.30
C SER A 40 1.92 -3.47 8.79
N LEU A 41 0.88 -4.12 9.36
CA LEU A 41 0.87 -4.56 10.75
C LEU A 41 2.00 -5.55 11.06
N PHE A 42 2.26 -6.49 10.14
CA PHE A 42 3.37 -7.44 10.27
C PHE A 42 4.74 -6.73 10.30
N MET A 43 4.96 -5.76 9.40
CA MET A 43 6.18 -4.95 9.40
C MET A 43 6.34 -4.14 10.69
N ILE A 44 5.25 -3.55 11.20
CA ILE A 44 5.28 -2.79 12.46
C ILE A 44 5.60 -3.71 13.63
N ALA A 45 4.96 -4.88 13.71
CA ALA A 45 5.24 -5.87 14.75
C ALA A 45 6.70 -6.35 14.68
N TYR A 46 7.24 -6.58 13.48
CA TYR A 46 8.64 -6.95 13.29
C TYR A 46 9.61 -5.82 13.67
N ALA A 47 9.29 -4.57 13.31
CA ALA A 47 10.09 -3.41 13.70
C ALA A 47 10.10 -3.20 15.22
N ILE A 48 8.96 -3.38 15.88
CA ILE A 48 8.84 -3.40 17.34
C ILE A 48 9.65 -4.56 17.91
N TRP A 49 9.55 -5.76 17.34
CA TRP A 49 10.32 -6.92 17.80
C TRP A 49 11.83 -6.77 17.62
N ILE A 50 12.30 -6.01 16.62
CA ILE A 50 13.71 -5.64 16.49
C ILE A 50 14.08 -4.55 17.50
N ASN A 51 13.23 -3.55 17.70
CA ASN A 51 13.53 -2.39 18.55
C ASN A 51 13.48 -2.71 20.04
N TYR A 52 12.50 -3.50 20.46
CA TYR A 52 12.42 -4.13 21.78
C TYR A 52 13.13 -5.49 21.81
N GLY A 53 13.64 -5.91 20.65
CA GLY A 53 14.55 -7.04 20.46
C GLY A 53 15.78 -6.76 21.28
N PRO A 54 15.93 -7.43 22.41
CA PRO A 54 16.89 -7.08 23.42
C PRO A 54 18.30 -7.25 22.83
N GLU A 55 19.10 -6.19 22.92
CA GLU A 55 20.50 -6.39 23.27
C GLU A 55 20.51 -6.88 24.73
N SER A 56 20.27 -8.19 24.91
CA SER A 56 20.63 -8.96 26.09
C SER A 56 21.52 -10.11 25.66
#